data_AF-A0A0R0M166-F1
#
_entry.id   AF-A0A0R0M166-F1
#
_cell.length_a   1.000
_cell.length_b   1.000
_cell.length_c   1.000
_cell.angle_alpha   90.00
_cell.angle_beta   90.00
_cell.angle_gamma   90.00
#
_symmetry.space_group_name_H-M   'P 1'
#
loop_
_entity.id
_entity.type
_entity.pdbx_description
1 polymer ?
#
loop_
_entity_poly.entity_id
_entity_poly.type
_entity_poly.pdbx_seq_one_letter_code
_entity_poly.pdbx_strand_id
1 'polypeptide(L)'
;LLHTAAPTGVREAVSAVVTAMTTRLEATDRSMISQFRRVHNLGCVIPLWKPVLRSPVKVAGMHMLSKIRVGMFYFAYRLAGAGIIDRRYLSECPCCGETVREDAKHVFLACGNWNEQRAQLLGDHINRFSNLQEDDLLGVLLGGESHVDANQRVQVTVASVTYLSLIVPFRARVIDTLTQ
;
A
#
# COMPACT_ATOMS: atom_id res chain seq x y z
N LEU A 1 -35.18 2.41 -29.02
CA LEU A 1 -34.35 2.59 -27.81
C LEU A 1 -33.28 3.62 -28.13
N LEU A 2 -33.58 4.90 -27.84
CA LEU A 2 -32.69 6.04 -28.10
C LEU A 2 -31.65 6.13 -26.98
N HIS A 3 -30.37 5.88 -27.29
CA HIS A 3 -29.27 6.36 -26.46
C HIS A 3 -28.99 7.81 -26.84
N THR A 4 -29.51 8.75 -26.06
CA THR A 4 -29.12 10.15 -26.14
C THR A 4 -27.68 10.29 -25.62
N ALA A 5 -26.73 10.52 -26.53
CA ALA A 5 -25.39 10.94 -26.16
C ALA A 5 -25.49 12.27 -25.41
N ALA A 6 -24.82 12.38 -24.24
CA ALA A 6 -24.80 13.62 -23.48
C ALA A 6 -24.28 14.78 -24.34
N PRO A 7 -24.92 15.96 -24.33
CA PRO A 7 -24.50 17.10 -25.13
C PRO A 7 -23.06 17.50 -24.78
N THR A 8 -22.26 17.79 -25.80
CA THR A 8 -20.81 18.02 -25.74
C THR A 8 -20.40 19.02 -24.65
N GLY A 9 -21.21 20.07 -24.43
CA GLY A 9 -20.98 21.07 -23.39
C GLY A 9 -21.07 20.54 -21.95
N VAL A 10 -21.83 19.46 -21.69
CA VAL A 10 -21.89 18.83 -20.36
C VAL A 10 -20.60 18.07 -20.08
N ARG A 11 -20.04 17.38 -21.09
CA ARG A 11 -18.76 16.67 -20.94
C ARG A 11 -17.60 17.65 -20.73
N GLU A 12 -17.60 18.77 -21.44
CA GLU A 12 -16.60 19.83 -21.28
C GLU A 12 -16.72 20.51 -19.90
N ALA A 13 -17.93 20.81 -19.45
CA ALA A 13 -18.15 21.37 -18.11
C ALA A 13 -17.72 20.41 -16.99
N VAL A 14 -18.06 19.11 -17.11
CA VAL A 14 -17.59 18.09 -16.16
C VAL A 14 -16.07 17.98 -16.18
N SER A 15 -15.45 17.99 -17.36
CA SER A 15 -13.98 17.98 -17.48
C SER A 15 -13.36 19.19 -16.79
N ALA A 16 -13.90 20.39 -17.02
CA ALA A 16 -13.41 21.62 -16.40
C ALA A 16 -13.53 21.60 -14.87
N VAL A 17 -14.66 21.10 -14.34
CA VAL A 17 -14.87 20.93 -12.89
C VAL A 17 -13.90 19.92 -12.31
N VAL A 18 -13.74 18.75 -12.95
CA VAL A 18 -12.79 17.73 -12.51
C VAL A 18 -11.38 18.31 -12.51
N THR A 19 -10.95 18.99 -13.58
CA THR A 19 -9.65 19.65 -13.64
C THR A 19 -9.48 20.66 -12.51
N ALA A 20 -10.45 21.57 -12.31
CA ALA A 20 -10.38 22.57 -11.23
C ALA A 20 -10.32 21.94 -9.83
N MET A 21 -11.08 20.87 -9.59
CA MET A 21 -11.02 20.13 -8.32
C MET A 21 -9.68 19.42 -8.14
N THR A 22 -9.14 18.82 -9.19
CA THR A 22 -7.85 18.11 -9.16
C THR A 22 -6.72 19.09 -8.91
N THR A 23 -6.68 20.22 -9.62
CA THR A 23 -5.69 21.29 -9.42
C THR A 23 -5.76 21.88 -8.01
N ARG A 24 -6.96 22.08 -7.46
CA ARG A 24 -7.11 22.57 -6.08
C ARG A 24 -6.65 21.54 -5.05
N LEU A 25 -7.00 20.26 -5.26
CA LEU A 25 -6.53 19.18 -4.41
C LEU A 25 -5.01 19.10 -4.46
N GLU A 26 -4.40 19.12 -5.64
CA GLU A 26 -2.94 19.14 -5.81
C GLU A 26 -2.27 20.32 -5.10
N ALA A 27 -2.85 21.53 -5.21
CA ALA A 27 -2.31 22.73 -4.58
C ALA A 27 -2.41 22.72 -3.04
N THR A 28 -3.36 21.97 -2.48
CA THR A 28 -3.62 21.93 -1.02
C THR A 28 -3.12 20.65 -0.35
N ASP A 29 -2.76 19.64 -1.12
CA ASP A 29 -2.38 18.32 -0.67
C ASP A 29 -0.96 18.30 -0.09
N ARG A 30 -0.87 18.44 1.23
CA ARG A 30 0.36 18.31 2.02
C ARG A 30 0.61 16.88 2.52
N SER A 31 -0.16 15.91 2.03
CA SER A 31 -0.10 14.56 2.56
C SER A 31 1.13 13.83 2.04
N MET A 32 1.99 13.37 2.96
CA MET A 32 3.18 12.59 2.63
C MET A 32 2.84 11.35 1.79
N ILE A 33 1.69 10.70 2.05
CA ILE A 33 1.27 9.53 1.26
C ILE A 33 0.90 9.91 -0.18
N SER A 34 0.25 11.06 -0.38
CA SER A 34 -0.10 11.51 -1.73
C SER A 34 1.14 11.89 -2.53
N GLN A 35 2.09 12.56 -1.90
CA GLN A 35 3.39 12.87 -2.51
C GLN A 35 4.15 11.58 -2.86
N PHE A 36 4.26 10.64 -1.91
CA PHE A 36 4.86 9.32 -2.13
C PHE A 36 4.23 8.58 -3.32
N ARG A 37 2.90 8.55 -3.40
CA ARG A 37 2.18 7.93 -4.54
C ARG A 37 2.53 8.55 -5.89
N ARG A 38 2.69 9.87 -5.95
CA ARG A 38 3.09 10.58 -7.18
C ARG A 38 4.53 10.26 -7.56
N VAL A 39 5.46 10.38 -6.61
CA VAL A 39 6.89 10.12 -6.81
C VAL A 39 7.14 8.68 -7.29
N HIS A 40 6.43 7.70 -6.71
CA HIS A 40 6.60 6.28 -7.05
C HIS A 40 5.56 5.74 -8.06
N ASN A 41 4.76 6.61 -8.69
CA ASN A 41 3.78 6.24 -9.71
C ASN A 41 2.84 5.09 -9.28
N LEU A 42 2.29 5.19 -8.07
CA LEU A 42 1.38 4.19 -7.49
C LEU A 42 -0.05 4.29 -8.07
N GLY A 43 -0.20 4.19 -9.40
CA GLY A 43 -1.47 4.20 -10.15
C GLY A 43 -2.21 2.84 -10.24
N CYS A 44 -3.51 2.86 -10.54
CA CYS A 44 -4.40 1.67 -10.48
C CYS A 44 -4.24 0.64 -11.62
N VAL A 45 -3.27 0.81 -12.52
CA VAL A 45 -3.16 0.00 -13.74
C VAL A 45 -2.17 -1.16 -13.52
N ILE A 46 -2.51 -2.10 -12.63
CA ILE A 46 -1.78 -3.39 -12.57
C ILE A 46 -2.78 -4.50 -12.88
N PRO A 47 -2.66 -5.21 -14.02
CA PRO A 47 -3.59 -6.26 -14.42
C PRO A 47 -3.35 -7.54 -13.61
N LEU A 48 -3.73 -7.51 -12.34
CA LEU A 48 -3.55 -8.61 -11.39
C LEU A 48 -4.70 -9.62 -11.39
N TRP A 49 -5.70 -9.42 -12.24
CA TRP A 49 -6.90 -10.26 -12.29
C TRP A 49 -6.56 -11.74 -12.55
N LYS A 50 -5.62 -12.07 -13.44
CA LYS A 50 -5.23 -13.47 -13.69
C LYS A 50 -4.60 -14.13 -12.44
N PRO A 51 -3.57 -13.55 -11.78
CA PRO A 51 -3.04 -14.11 -10.53
C PRO A 51 -4.04 -14.18 -9.36
N VAL A 52 -4.93 -13.18 -9.23
CA VAL A 52 -5.90 -13.11 -8.13
C VAL A 52 -7.04 -14.11 -8.31
N LEU A 53 -7.56 -14.27 -9.52
CA LEU A 53 -8.61 -15.26 -9.79
C LEU A 53 -8.13 -16.70 -9.55
N ARG A 54 -6.83 -16.96 -9.64
CA ARG A 54 -6.23 -18.27 -9.33
C ARG A 54 -6.08 -18.54 -7.83
N SER A 55 -6.25 -17.55 -6.95
CA SER A 55 -6.11 -17.73 -5.50
C SER A 55 -6.94 -16.69 -4.73
N PRO A 56 -8.10 -17.08 -4.17
CA PRO A 56 -8.96 -16.19 -3.38
C PRO A 56 -8.23 -15.53 -2.20
N VAL A 57 -7.25 -16.21 -1.62
CA VAL A 57 -6.42 -15.68 -0.52
C VAL A 57 -5.67 -14.41 -0.93
N LYS A 58 -5.31 -14.26 -2.21
CA LYS A 58 -4.65 -13.05 -2.74
C LYS A 58 -5.59 -11.84 -2.85
N VAL A 59 -6.91 -12.04 -2.82
CA VAL A 59 -7.88 -10.92 -2.77
C VAL A 59 -7.70 -10.13 -1.48
N ALA A 60 -7.50 -10.82 -0.34
CA ALA A 60 -7.29 -10.17 0.94
C ALA A 60 -6.00 -9.33 0.95
N GLY A 61 -4.88 -9.89 0.50
CA GLY A 61 -3.61 -9.16 0.40
C GLY A 61 -3.66 -8.00 -0.58
N MET A 62 -4.40 -8.13 -1.69
CA MET A 62 -4.66 -7.03 -2.62
C MET A 62 -5.45 -5.91 -1.96
N HIS A 63 -6.49 -6.24 -1.20
CA HIS A 63 -7.25 -5.24 -0.46
C HIS A 63 -6.35 -4.50 0.55
N MET A 64 -5.46 -5.22 1.23
CA MET A 64 -4.51 -4.60 2.17
C MET A 64 -3.49 -3.72 1.46
N LEU A 65 -2.93 -4.17 0.34
CA LEU A 65 -2.02 -3.39 -0.48
C LEU A 65 -2.68 -2.08 -0.95
N SER A 66 -3.91 -2.17 -1.45
CA SER A 66 -4.69 -1.00 -1.85
C SER A 66 -4.88 -0.04 -0.69
N LYS A 67 -5.26 -0.53 0.50
CA LYS A 67 -5.38 0.29 1.71
C LYS A 67 -4.07 0.98 2.07
N ILE A 68 -2.92 0.29 2.00
CA ILE A 68 -1.61 0.90 2.29
C ILE A 68 -1.32 2.01 1.29
N ARG A 69 -1.52 1.75 -0.01
CA ARG A 69 -1.26 2.72 -1.09
C ARG A 69 -2.09 3.98 -0.95
N VAL A 70 -3.34 3.89 -0.50
CA VAL A 70 -4.21 5.07 -0.30
C VAL A 70 -4.14 5.64 1.12
N GLY A 71 -3.27 5.12 1.98
CA GLY A 71 -3.15 5.58 3.37
C GLY A 71 -4.38 5.27 4.22
N MET A 72 -5.09 4.18 3.94
CA MET A 72 -6.24 3.68 4.70
C MET A 72 -5.93 2.42 5.52
N PHE A 73 -4.68 1.95 5.49
CA PHE A 73 -4.23 0.87 6.38
C PHE A 73 -3.89 1.43 7.77
N TYR A 74 -4.52 0.88 8.80
CA TYR A 74 -4.32 1.30 10.18
C TYR A 74 -3.14 0.55 10.81
N PHE A 75 -1.94 1.10 10.60
CA PHE A 75 -0.75 0.71 11.35
C PHE A 75 -0.91 1.04 12.85
N ALA A 76 -0.09 0.43 13.71
CA ALA A 76 -0.22 0.54 15.16
C ALA A 76 -0.22 1.99 15.67
N TYR A 77 0.64 2.85 15.11
CA TYR A 77 0.68 4.26 15.52
C TYR A 77 -0.64 5.00 15.26
N ARG A 78 -1.41 4.60 14.23
CA ARG A 78 -2.72 5.20 13.96
C ARG A 78 -3.78 4.71 14.93
N LEU A 79 -3.73 3.42 15.29
CA LEU A 79 -4.60 2.84 16.31
C LEU A 79 -4.31 3.47 17.67
N ALA A 80 -3.04 3.62 18.04
CA ALA A 80 -2.60 4.28 19.27
C ALA A 80 -2.97 5.76 19.29
N GLY A 81 -2.79 6.47 18.16
CA GLY A 81 -3.21 7.86 18.01
C GLY A 81 -4.72 8.05 18.12
N ALA A 82 -5.51 7.05 17.73
CA ALA A 82 -6.96 7.01 17.89
C ALA A 82 -7.42 6.52 19.27
N GLY A 83 -6.51 6.14 20.17
CA GLY A 83 -6.83 5.62 21.51
C GLY A 83 -7.42 4.20 21.53
N ILE A 84 -7.28 3.45 20.43
CA ILE A 84 -7.77 2.06 20.31
C ILE A 84 -6.84 1.06 21.02
N ILE A 85 -5.53 1.36 21.03
CA ILE A 85 -4.50 0.60 21.74
C ILE A 85 -3.61 1.56 22.52
N ASP A 86 -2.75 1.02 23.40
CA ASP A 86 -1.84 1.81 24.24
C ASP A 86 -0.97 2.80 23.44
N ARG A 87 -0.73 3.98 24.03
CA ARG A 87 0.05 5.07 23.43
C ARG A 87 1.51 4.70 23.16
N ARG A 88 2.09 3.72 23.86
CA ARG A 88 3.46 3.25 23.58
C ARG A 88 3.65 2.82 22.12
N TYR A 89 2.59 2.31 21.48
CA TYR A 89 2.61 1.88 20.08
C TYR A 89 2.63 3.04 19.05
N LEU A 90 2.73 4.30 19.50
CA LEU A 90 3.11 5.43 18.64
C LEU A 90 4.56 5.32 18.14
N SER A 91 5.41 4.66 18.93
CA SER A 91 6.85 4.49 18.69
C SER A 91 7.35 3.06 18.86
N GLU A 92 6.48 2.12 19.28
CA GLU A 92 6.81 0.70 19.40
C GLU A 92 6.00 -0.15 18.39
N CYS A 93 6.63 -1.22 17.90
CA CYS A 93 5.96 -2.17 17.01
C CYS A 93 5.32 -3.28 17.85
N PRO A 94 3.98 -3.47 17.79
CA PRO A 94 3.32 -4.51 18.56
C PRO A 94 3.69 -5.92 18.09
N CYS A 95 4.19 -6.07 16.87
CA CYS A 95 4.50 -7.38 16.29
C CYS A 95 5.90 -7.88 16.67
N CYS A 96 6.93 -7.03 16.62
CA CYS A 96 8.30 -7.43 16.98
C CYS A 96 8.76 -6.95 18.36
N GLY A 97 8.01 -6.06 19.01
CA GLY A 97 8.35 -5.52 20.34
C GLY A 97 9.46 -4.46 20.34
N GLU A 98 10.08 -4.19 19.19
CA GLU A 98 11.14 -3.19 19.07
C GLU A 98 10.61 -1.76 19.24
N THR A 99 11.45 -0.87 19.77
CA THR A 99 11.18 0.58 19.89
C THR A 99 11.32 1.30 18.54
N VAL A 100 10.50 0.87 17.58
CA VAL A 100 10.36 1.46 16.25
C VAL A 100 8.88 1.56 15.90
N ARG A 101 8.48 2.65 15.25
CA ARG A 101 7.11 2.81 14.76
C ARG A 101 6.78 1.72 13.74
N GLU A 102 5.66 1.01 13.93
CA GLU A 102 5.11 0.17 12.88
C GLU A 102 4.55 1.04 11.75
N ASP A 103 5.20 1.05 10.59
CA ASP A 103 4.70 1.64 9.35
C ASP A 103 4.95 0.71 8.16
N ALA A 104 4.61 1.16 6.94
CA ALA A 104 4.79 0.35 5.74
C ALA A 104 6.25 -0.05 5.52
N LYS A 105 7.19 0.86 5.77
CA LYS A 105 8.62 0.60 5.61
C LYS A 105 9.06 -0.47 6.60
N HIS A 106 8.71 -0.32 7.88
CA HIS A 106 9.02 -1.30 8.90
C HIS A 106 8.42 -2.67 8.56
N VAL A 107 7.14 -2.74 8.21
CA VAL A 107 6.46 -4.01 7.88
C VAL A 107 7.08 -4.70 6.67
N PHE A 108 7.47 -3.96 5.63
CA PHE A 108 8.00 -4.55 4.39
C PHE A 108 9.49 -4.81 4.39
N LEU A 109 10.29 -4.09 5.19
CA LEU A 109 11.75 -4.14 5.09
C LEU A 109 12.45 -4.62 6.36
N ALA A 110 11.90 -4.34 7.56
CA ALA A 110 12.68 -4.44 8.80
C ALA A 110 12.05 -5.24 9.94
N CYS A 111 10.73 -5.44 9.97
CA CYS A 111 10.04 -6.06 11.10
C CYS A 111 10.53 -7.49 11.34
N GLY A 112 11.12 -7.72 12.52
CA GLY A 112 11.70 -9.01 12.90
C GLY A 112 10.70 -10.16 12.91
N ASN A 113 9.45 -9.88 13.29
CA ASN A 113 8.38 -10.87 13.34
C ASN A 113 8.00 -11.42 11.95
N TRP A 114 8.36 -10.70 10.88
CA TRP A 114 8.04 -11.07 9.50
C TRP A 114 9.27 -11.49 8.69
N ASN A 115 10.42 -11.71 9.34
CA ASN A 115 11.68 -12.03 8.66
C ASN A 115 11.55 -13.25 7.74
N GLU A 116 10.95 -14.33 8.24
CA GLU A 116 10.82 -15.59 7.49
C GLU A 116 9.93 -15.41 6.25
N GLN A 117 8.72 -14.85 6.42
CA GLN A 117 7.79 -14.64 5.31
C GLN A 117 8.34 -13.61 4.31
N ARG A 118 9.05 -12.59 4.80
CA ARG A 118 9.70 -11.59 3.95
C ARG A 118 10.83 -12.21 3.14
N ALA A 119 11.71 -13.00 3.76
CA ALA A 119 12.79 -13.69 3.06
C ALA A 119 12.24 -14.65 2.01
N GLN A 120 11.21 -15.43 2.35
CA GLN A 120 10.62 -16.42 1.47
C GLN A 120 9.90 -15.80 0.26
N LEU A 121 9.15 -14.70 0.46
CA LEU A 121 8.26 -14.17 -0.59
C LEU A 121 8.81 -12.93 -1.28
N LEU A 122 9.56 -12.10 -0.56
CA LEU A 122 10.10 -10.83 -1.06
C LEU A 122 11.62 -10.85 -1.22
N GLY A 123 12.33 -11.83 -0.66
CA GLY A 123 13.80 -11.85 -0.61
C GLY A 123 14.46 -11.66 -1.97
N ASP A 124 14.05 -12.43 -2.98
CA ASP A 124 14.59 -12.31 -4.34
C ASP A 124 14.34 -10.93 -4.95
N HIS A 125 13.19 -10.33 -4.68
CA HIS A 125 12.84 -9.00 -5.15
C HIS A 125 13.64 -7.91 -4.42
N ILE A 126 13.75 -8.00 -3.10
CA ILE A 126 14.56 -7.08 -2.27
C ILE A 126 16.03 -7.12 -2.70
N ASN A 127 16.58 -8.31 -2.89
CA ASN A 127 17.97 -8.48 -3.32
C ASN A 127 18.20 -7.91 -4.73
N ARG A 128 17.27 -8.13 -5.65
CA ARG A 128 17.32 -7.58 -7.01
C ARG A 128 17.37 -6.05 -7.05
N PHE A 129 16.70 -5.40 -6.09
CA PHE A 129 16.61 -3.95 -6.00
C PHE A 129 17.39 -3.38 -4.80
N SER A 130 18.40 -4.11 -4.32
CA SER A 130 19.18 -3.78 -3.12
C SER A 130 20.00 -2.49 -3.24
N ASN A 131 20.22 -2.01 -4.47
CA ASN A 131 20.89 -0.76 -4.77
C ASN A 131 19.97 0.47 -4.66
N LEU A 132 18.65 0.28 -4.51
CA LEU A 132 17.71 1.37 -4.34
C LEU A 132 17.74 1.92 -2.91
N GLN A 133 17.38 3.19 -2.76
CA GLN A 133 17.06 3.73 -1.43
C GLN A 133 15.80 3.05 -0.89
N GLU A 134 15.66 3.00 0.44
CA GLU A 134 14.55 2.27 1.07
C GLU A 134 13.17 2.74 0.61
N ASP A 135 13.00 4.04 0.35
CA ASP A 135 11.73 4.61 -0.10
C ASP A 135 11.40 4.18 -1.53
N ASP A 136 12.39 4.13 -2.41
CA ASP A 136 12.25 3.62 -3.79
C ASP A 136 11.96 2.12 -3.79
N LEU A 137 12.67 1.35 -2.96
CA LEU A 137 12.42 -0.07 -2.78
C LEU A 137 11.00 -0.32 -2.26
N LEU A 138 10.56 0.43 -1.25
CA LEU A 138 9.20 0.37 -0.74
C LEU A 138 8.19 0.74 -1.84
N GLY A 139 8.48 1.76 -2.65
CA GLY A 139 7.67 2.13 -3.81
C GLY A 139 7.48 0.96 -4.78
N VAL A 140 8.56 0.26 -5.12
CA VAL A 140 8.53 -0.95 -5.97
C VAL A 140 7.68 -2.07 -5.34
N LEU A 141 7.89 -2.37 -4.05
CA LEU A 141 7.11 -3.38 -3.33
C LEU A 141 5.61 -3.03 -3.24
N LEU A 142 5.28 -1.74 -3.22
CA LEU A 142 3.90 -1.26 -3.24
C LEU A 142 3.29 -1.22 -4.66
N GLY A 143 4.00 -1.69 -5.68
CA GLY A 143 3.56 -1.75 -7.06
C GLY A 143 3.80 -0.46 -7.85
N GLY A 144 4.81 0.30 -7.47
CA GLY A 144 5.30 1.46 -8.21
C GLY A 144 5.91 1.07 -9.54
N GLU A 145 5.97 2.04 -10.45
CA GLU A 145 6.57 1.87 -11.78
C GLU A 145 8.02 2.37 -11.82
N SER A 146 8.41 3.19 -10.84
CA SER A 146 9.77 3.70 -10.75
C SER A 146 10.74 2.52 -10.58
N HIS A 147 11.72 2.42 -11.48
CA HIS A 147 12.81 1.42 -11.48
C HIS A 147 12.45 -0.01 -11.89
N VAL A 148 11.23 -0.29 -12.34
CA VAL A 148 10.82 -1.65 -12.75
C VAL A 148 10.09 -1.68 -14.09
N ASP A 149 10.35 -2.71 -14.88
CA ASP A 149 9.54 -2.97 -16.08
C ASP A 149 8.16 -3.54 -15.72
N ALA A 150 7.25 -3.57 -16.70
CA ALA A 150 5.87 -4.01 -16.49
C ALA A 150 5.75 -5.46 -15.98
N ASN A 151 6.63 -6.36 -16.42
CA ASN A 151 6.60 -7.76 -16.01
C ASN A 151 7.13 -7.93 -14.58
N GLN A 152 8.26 -7.29 -14.28
CA GLN A 152 8.84 -7.25 -12.93
C GLN A 152 7.84 -6.66 -11.93
N ARG A 153 7.20 -5.55 -12.28
CA ARG A 153 6.18 -4.92 -11.44
C ARG A 153 5.04 -5.88 -11.10
N VAL A 154 4.54 -6.66 -12.07
CA VAL A 154 3.50 -7.66 -11.82
C VAL A 154 4.01 -8.73 -10.86
N GLN A 155 5.21 -9.26 -11.07
CA GLN A 155 5.81 -10.29 -10.20
C GLN A 155 5.96 -9.79 -8.75
N VAL A 156 6.59 -8.63 -8.57
CA VAL A 156 6.80 -7.99 -7.26
C VAL A 156 5.47 -7.71 -6.57
N THR A 157 4.48 -7.23 -7.31
CA THR A 157 3.16 -6.94 -6.73
C THR A 157 2.45 -8.22 -6.30
N VAL A 158 2.52 -9.30 -7.09
CA VAL A 158 1.96 -10.60 -6.71
C VAL A 158 2.64 -11.14 -5.45
N ALA A 159 3.96 -11.00 -5.35
CA ALA A 159 4.72 -11.38 -4.17
C ALA A 159 4.29 -10.58 -2.93
N SER A 160 4.17 -9.25 -3.07
CA SER A 160 3.74 -8.34 -2.01
C SER A 160 2.31 -8.58 -1.55
N VAL A 161 1.40 -8.87 -2.49
CA VAL A 161 0.03 -9.31 -2.18
C VAL A 161 0.04 -10.62 -1.40
N THR A 162 0.85 -11.58 -1.83
CA THR A 162 0.94 -12.89 -1.16
C THR A 162 1.50 -12.73 0.25
N TYR A 163 2.55 -11.90 0.41
CA TYR A 163 3.12 -11.55 1.70
C TYR A 163 2.09 -10.95 2.65
N LEU A 164 1.35 -9.93 2.20
CA LEU A 164 0.30 -9.29 2.99
C LEU A 164 -0.84 -10.24 3.35
N SER A 165 -1.24 -11.13 2.44
CA SER A 165 -2.25 -12.16 2.72
C SER A 165 -1.84 -13.08 3.85
N LEU A 166 -0.54 -13.32 4.05
CA LEU A 166 -0.03 -14.14 5.14
C LEU A 166 0.09 -13.33 6.43
N ILE A 167 0.75 -12.18 6.42
CA ILE A 167 1.11 -11.50 7.69
C ILE A 167 -0.07 -10.74 8.33
N VAL A 168 -0.99 -10.21 7.53
CA VAL A 168 -2.04 -9.32 8.05
C VAL A 168 -3.01 -10.04 9.00
N PRO A 169 -3.46 -11.28 8.75
CA PRO A 169 -4.27 -12.03 9.72
C PRO A 169 -3.56 -12.29 11.06
N PHE A 170 -2.23 -12.54 11.04
CA PHE A 170 -1.46 -12.70 12.29
C PHE A 170 -1.31 -11.38 13.02
N ARG A 171 -0.99 -10.31 12.30
CA ARG A 171 -0.98 -8.95 12.83
C ARG A 171 -2.31 -8.60 13.47
N ALA A 172 -3.43 -8.88 12.82
CA ALA A 172 -4.76 -8.58 13.33
C ALA A 172 -5.02 -9.25 14.68
N ARG A 173 -4.60 -10.51 14.86
CA ARG A 173 -4.67 -11.22 16.14
C ARG A 173 -3.83 -10.57 17.23
N VAL A 174 -2.61 -10.13 16.90
CA VAL A 174 -1.78 -9.37 17.86
C VAL A 174 -2.50 -8.09 18.28
N ILE A 175 -3.02 -7.31 17.33
CA ILE A 175 -3.75 -6.08 17.64
C ILE A 175 -5.00 -6.36 18.50
N ASP A 176 -5.75 -7.42 18.23
CA ASP A 176 -6.94 -7.83 18.99
C ASP A 176 -6.62 -8.10 20.47
N THR A 177 -5.44 -8.65 20.77
CA THR A 177 -4.99 -8.82 22.17
C THR A 177 -4.62 -7.53 22.89
N LEU A 178 -4.52 -6.41 22.15
CA LEU A 178 -4.11 -5.10 22.67
C LEU A 178 -5.27 -4.11 22.76
N THR A 179 -6.41 -4.42 22.16
CA THR A 179 -7.63 -3.62 22.28
C THR A 179 -8.23 -3.84 23.66
N GLN A 180 -8.52 -2.72 24.34
CA GLN A 180 -9.14 -2.71 25.67
C GLN A 180 -10.65 -2.89 25.59
#